data_AF-A0A1G3UID2-F1
#
_entry.id   AF-A0A1G3UID2-F1
#
_cell.length_a   1.000
_cell.length_b   1.000
_cell.length_c   1.000
_cell.angle_alpha   90.00
_cell.angle_beta   90.00
_cell.angle_gamma   90.00
#
_symmetry.space_group_name_H-M   'P 1'
#
loop_
_entity.id
_entity.type
_entity.pdbx_description
1 polymer ?
#
loop_
_entity_poly.entity_id
_entity_poly.type
_entity_poly.pdbx_seq_one_letter_code
_entity_poly.pdbx_strand_id
1 'polypeptide(L)'
;MKIVAGILTLLFTLFGHEHTDDIKADILEKVFTNISINKEIIIWSDNENLILEFKAKANFATASECSDASLLILESKQNIDKECQEKAIFVMNYALLKDIPQSFGAIFWKKGRPNIVIIAPRAKANSIKISEKLDDYLEEKIW
;
A
#
# COMPACT_ATOMS: atom_id res chain seq x y z
N MET A 1 -19.62 -31.68 45.36
CA MET A 1 -20.39 -31.38 44.13
C MET A 1 -20.11 -29.95 43.72
N LYS A 2 -19.68 -29.76 42.46
CA LYS A 2 -20.00 -28.63 41.56
C LYS A 2 -19.54 -27.21 42.01
N ILE A 3 -18.89 -26.37 41.20
CA ILE A 3 -18.54 -26.33 39.77
C ILE A 3 -17.33 -25.39 39.66
N VAL A 4 -16.35 -25.77 38.85
CA VAL A 4 -15.26 -24.92 38.37
C VAL A 4 -15.88 -23.81 37.50
N ALA A 5 -15.84 -22.56 37.97
CA ALA A 5 -16.12 -21.40 37.15
C ALA A 5 -14.79 -20.86 36.63
N GLY A 6 -14.33 -21.43 35.52
CA GLY A 6 -13.12 -21.00 34.84
C GLY A 6 -13.32 -21.07 33.35
N ILE A 7 -12.96 -19.97 32.68
CA ILE A 7 -12.79 -19.84 31.23
C ILE A 7 -14.09 -19.65 30.46
N LEU A 8 -14.47 -18.39 30.26
CA LEU A 8 -15.00 -17.96 28.96
C LEU A 8 -14.92 -16.43 28.88
N THR A 9 -13.91 -15.92 28.18
CA THR A 9 -14.00 -14.75 27.27
C THR A 9 -12.57 -14.26 26.98
N LEU A 10 -11.97 -14.74 25.89
CA LEU A 10 -10.98 -13.98 25.12
C LEU A 10 -10.73 -14.65 23.75
N LEU A 11 -11.73 -14.63 22.86
CA LEU A 11 -11.59 -15.10 21.47
C LEU A 11 -12.40 -14.17 20.56
N PHE A 12 -11.95 -12.92 20.41
CA PHE A 12 -12.54 -11.98 19.43
C PHE A 12 -11.50 -11.16 18.64
N THR A 13 -10.20 -11.42 18.76
CA THR A 13 -9.18 -10.56 18.14
C THR A 13 -8.68 -11.01 16.77
N LEU A 14 -9.20 -12.09 16.17
CA LEU A 14 -8.63 -12.64 14.94
C LEU A 14 -9.34 -12.22 13.63
N PHE A 15 -10.59 -11.75 13.67
CA PHE A 15 -11.35 -11.44 12.44
C PHE A 15 -11.20 -9.99 11.91
N GLY A 16 -10.51 -9.12 12.66
CA GLY A 16 -10.39 -7.71 12.28
C GLY A 16 -9.30 -7.42 11.25
N HIS A 17 -8.31 -8.31 11.10
CA HIS A 17 -7.12 -8.04 10.28
C HIS A 17 -7.34 -8.40 8.80
N GLU A 18 -7.90 -9.57 8.50
CA GLU A 18 -8.15 -10.04 7.12
C GLU A 18 -9.01 -9.04 6.33
N HIS A 19 -10.05 -8.49 6.95
CA HIS A 19 -10.96 -7.55 6.28
C HIS A 19 -10.32 -6.21 5.92
N THR A 20 -9.17 -5.86 6.53
CA THR A 20 -8.52 -4.56 6.31
C THR A 20 -7.62 -4.55 5.08
N ASP A 21 -6.99 -5.68 4.74
CA ASP A 21 -6.08 -5.76 3.60
C ASP A 21 -6.83 -5.88 2.28
N ASP A 22 -7.98 -6.55 2.24
CA ASP A 22 -8.90 -6.55 1.09
C ASP A 22 -9.36 -5.13 0.71
N ILE A 23 -9.81 -4.35 1.72
CA ILE A 23 -10.22 -2.95 1.51
C ILE A 23 -9.04 -2.09 1.05
N LYS A 24 -7.84 -2.28 1.62
CA LYS A 24 -6.63 -1.59 1.16
C LYS A 24 -6.34 -1.91 -0.30
N ALA A 25 -6.37 -3.20 -0.68
CA ALA A 25 -6.15 -3.64 -2.05
C ALA A 25 -7.16 -3.01 -3.02
N ASP A 26 -8.45 -2.97 -2.68
CA ASP A 26 -9.49 -2.32 -3.50
C ASP A 26 -9.23 -0.83 -3.74
N ILE A 27 -8.79 -0.11 -2.70
CA ILE A 27 -8.48 1.32 -2.83
C ILE A 27 -7.23 1.51 -3.69
N LEU A 28 -6.18 0.73 -3.42
CA LEU A 28 -4.94 0.79 -4.18
C LEU A 28 -5.14 0.39 -5.63
N GLU A 29 -6.01 -0.57 -5.93
CA GLU A 29 -6.36 -0.95 -7.30
C GLU A 29 -6.94 0.26 -8.06
N LYS A 30 -7.85 1.01 -7.43
CA LYS A 30 -8.41 2.25 -8.02
C LYS A 30 -7.34 3.32 -8.21
N VAL A 31 -6.39 3.46 -7.29
CA VAL A 31 -5.27 4.39 -7.47
C VAL A 31 -4.40 3.93 -8.64
N PHE A 32 -3.98 2.67 -8.66
CA PHE A 32 -2.98 2.17 -9.61
C PHE A 32 -3.53 1.96 -11.02
N THR A 33 -4.83 1.74 -11.18
CA THR A 33 -5.50 1.77 -12.49
C THR A 33 -5.58 3.18 -13.09
N ASN A 34 -5.38 4.21 -12.26
CA ASN A 34 -5.40 5.62 -12.65
C ASN A 34 -3.99 6.24 -12.68
N ILE A 35 -2.94 5.43 -12.61
CA ILE A 35 -1.57 5.86 -12.90
C ILE A 35 -1.00 5.05 -14.07
N SER A 36 0.05 5.58 -14.68
CA SER A 36 0.86 4.85 -15.66
C SER A 36 2.33 5.05 -15.34
N ILE A 37 3.06 3.93 -15.35
CA ILE A 37 4.52 3.87 -15.25
C ILE A 37 5.02 3.50 -16.66
N ASN A 38 6.25 3.85 -17.02
CA ASN A 38 6.86 3.53 -18.33
C ASN A 38 7.04 2.02 -18.62
N LYS A 39 6.44 1.15 -17.82
CA LYS A 39 6.44 -0.31 -17.88
C LYS A 39 5.12 -0.84 -17.31
N GLU A 40 4.82 -2.10 -17.58
CA GLU A 40 3.69 -2.81 -16.97
C GLU A 40 3.76 -2.73 -15.44
N ILE A 41 2.60 -2.58 -14.79
CA ILE A 41 2.50 -2.54 -13.34
C ILE A 41 2.55 -3.97 -12.79
N ILE A 42 3.71 -4.35 -12.26
CA ILE A 42 3.97 -5.56 -11.49
C ILE A 42 4.19 -5.15 -10.03
N ILE A 43 3.33 -5.63 -9.14
CA ILE A 43 3.27 -5.22 -7.74
C ILE A 43 4.09 -6.15 -6.86
N TRP A 44 4.89 -5.57 -5.96
CA TRP A 44 5.47 -6.27 -4.82
C TRP A 44 5.16 -5.48 -3.54
N SER A 45 5.11 -6.17 -2.40
CA SER A 45 4.91 -5.54 -1.09
C SER A 45 5.65 -6.30 -0.01
N ASP A 46 6.05 -5.59 1.03
CA ASP A 46 6.53 -6.15 2.29
C ASP A 46 5.38 -6.66 3.20
N ASN A 47 4.13 -6.52 2.76
CA ASN A 47 2.95 -7.16 3.33
C ASN A 47 2.48 -8.31 2.41
N GLU A 48 2.70 -9.54 2.86
CA GLU A 48 2.32 -10.75 2.10
C GLU A 48 0.80 -10.89 1.92
N ASN A 49 0.00 -10.52 2.93
CA ASN A 49 -1.46 -10.58 2.84
C ASN A 49 -1.97 -9.66 1.73
N LEU A 50 -1.43 -8.45 1.63
CA LEU A 50 -1.77 -7.51 0.57
C LEU A 50 -1.46 -8.09 -0.82
N ILE A 51 -0.36 -8.83 -0.97
CA ILE A 51 -0.04 -9.54 -2.22
C ILE A 51 -1.02 -10.67 -2.52
N LEU A 52 -1.50 -11.40 -1.51
CA LEU A 52 -2.55 -12.40 -1.69
C LEU A 52 -3.85 -11.76 -2.20
N GLU A 53 -4.23 -10.61 -1.63
CA GLU A 53 -5.42 -9.87 -2.08
C GLU A 53 -5.28 -9.39 -3.54
N PHE A 54 -4.12 -8.87 -3.93
CA PHE A 54 -3.88 -8.49 -5.33
C PHE A 54 -3.92 -9.69 -6.28
N LYS A 55 -3.37 -10.84 -5.89
CA LYS A 55 -3.45 -12.08 -6.68
C LYS A 55 -4.89 -12.54 -6.88
N ALA A 56 -5.75 -12.36 -5.88
CA ALA A 56 -7.16 -12.72 -5.96
C ALA A 56 -7.98 -11.80 -6.89
N LYS A 57 -7.57 -10.53 -7.04
CA LYS A 57 -8.32 -9.51 -7.81
C LYS A 57 -8.00 -9.45 -9.31
N ALA A 58 -7.02 -10.21 -9.80
CA ALA A 58 -6.65 -10.39 -11.23
C ALA A 58 -6.30 -9.14 -12.08
N ASN A 59 -6.40 -7.93 -11.54
CA ASN A 59 -6.16 -6.68 -12.28
C ASN A 59 -4.68 -6.30 -12.39
N PHE A 60 -3.81 -6.91 -11.57
CA PHE A 60 -2.37 -6.64 -11.57
C PHE A 60 -1.58 -7.93 -11.44
N ALA A 61 -0.44 -7.99 -12.14
CA ALA A 61 0.57 -9.01 -11.87
C ALA A 61 1.27 -8.71 -10.54
N THR A 62 1.69 -9.77 -9.85
CA THR A 62 2.45 -9.65 -8.60
C THR A 62 3.80 -10.35 -8.72
N ALA A 63 4.85 -9.78 -8.15
CA ALA A 63 6.17 -10.40 -8.06
C ALA A 63 6.40 -11.00 -6.66
N SER A 64 7.20 -12.07 -6.58
CA SER A 64 7.70 -12.62 -5.32
C SER A 64 8.88 -11.83 -4.76
N GLU A 65 9.68 -11.23 -5.64
CA GLU A 65 10.86 -10.44 -5.28
C GLU A 65 10.70 -9.00 -5.74
N CYS A 66 11.27 -8.05 -4.97
CA CYS A 66 11.18 -6.64 -5.32
C CYS A 66 11.95 -6.31 -6.61
N SER A 67 12.98 -7.10 -6.94
CA SER A 67 13.84 -7.03 -8.13
C SER A 67 13.06 -7.21 -9.45
N ASP A 68 11.94 -7.93 -9.42
CA ASP A 68 11.07 -8.17 -10.58
C ASP A 68 9.90 -7.18 -10.67
N ALA A 69 9.63 -6.42 -9.61
CA ALA A 69 8.50 -5.50 -9.56
C ALA A 69 8.74 -4.19 -10.34
N SER A 70 7.68 -3.52 -10.74
CA SER A 70 7.73 -2.14 -11.23
C SER A 70 7.26 -1.13 -10.19
N LEU A 71 6.39 -1.58 -9.28
CA LEU A 71 5.73 -0.79 -8.24
C LEU A 71 5.81 -1.55 -6.92
N LEU A 72 6.31 -0.87 -5.89
CA LEU A 72 6.48 -1.41 -4.55
C LEU A 72 5.47 -0.74 -3.62
N ILE A 73 4.85 -1.55 -2.76
CA ILE A 73 3.97 -1.08 -1.70
C ILE A 73 4.62 -1.39 -0.36
N LEU A 74 4.93 -0.36 0.43
CA LEU A 74 5.64 -0.54 1.70
C LEU A 74 4.75 -0.21 2.89
N GLU A 75 4.56 -1.16 3.80
CA GLU A 75 3.87 -0.97 5.07
C GLU A 75 4.83 -0.70 6.22
N SER A 76 6.09 -1.09 6.09
CA SER A 76 7.12 -0.92 7.11
C SER A 76 8.39 -0.28 6.57
N LYS A 77 9.17 0.32 7.48
CA LYS A 77 10.50 0.86 7.16
C LYS A 77 11.50 -0.29 7.14
N GLN A 78 11.42 -1.14 6.14
CA GLN A 78 12.40 -2.20 5.91
C GLN A 78 13.55 -1.70 5.03
N ASN A 79 14.73 -2.29 5.24
CA ASN A 79 15.86 -2.10 4.34
C ASN A 79 15.56 -2.87 3.05
N ILE A 80 15.02 -2.16 2.07
CA ILE A 80 14.87 -2.69 0.73
C ILE A 80 16.23 -2.60 0.05
N ASP A 81 16.57 -3.63 -0.71
CA ASP A 81 17.80 -3.66 -1.48
C ASP A 81 17.94 -2.44 -2.38
N LYS A 82 19.18 -1.98 -2.57
CA LYS A 82 19.47 -0.74 -3.31
C LYS A 82 18.83 -0.73 -4.71
N GLU A 83 18.82 -1.87 -5.39
CA GLU A 83 18.21 -2.04 -6.71
C GLU A 83 16.69 -1.80 -6.72
N CYS A 84 16.04 -1.98 -5.59
CA CYS A 84 14.60 -1.79 -5.44
C CYS A 84 14.24 -0.36 -5.00
N GLN A 85 15.22 0.43 -4.52
CA GLN A 85 15.01 1.81 -4.10
C GLN A 85 14.75 2.78 -5.27
N GLU A 86 15.19 2.42 -6.47
CA GLU A 86 14.98 3.24 -7.69
C GLU A 86 13.61 3.00 -8.35
N LYS A 87 12.81 2.11 -7.80
CA LYS A 87 11.49 1.75 -8.35
C LYS A 87 10.40 2.67 -7.81
N ALA A 88 9.25 2.70 -8.49
CA ALA A 88 8.10 3.44 -8.01
C ALA A 88 7.67 2.87 -6.66
N ILE A 89 7.62 3.72 -5.63
CA ILE A 89 7.26 3.30 -4.26
C ILE A 89 6.01 4.05 -3.81
N PHE A 90 5.03 3.30 -3.36
CA PHE A 90 3.85 3.78 -2.64
C PHE A 90 3.88 3.23 -1.22
N VAL A 91 3.44 3.99 -0.23
CA VAL A 91 3.56 3.58 1.18
C VAL A 91 2.21 3.52 1.90
N MET A 92 2.10 2.68 2.93
CA MET A 92 0.84 2.43 3.66
C MET A 92 0.68 3.26 4.93
N ASN A 93 1.57 4.23 5.16
CA ASN A 93 1.37 5.24 6.19
C ASN A 93 2.08 6.56 5.87
N TYR A 94 1.58 7.64 6.46
CA TYR A 94 2.08 9.00 6.21
C TYR A 94 3.49 9.24 6.77
N ALA A 95 3.92 8.53 7.81
CA ALA A 95 5.26 8.67 8.37
C ALA A 95 6.32 8.15 7.38
N LEU A 96 6.06 7.01 6.73
CA LEU A 96 6.91 6.47 5.67
C LEU A 96 7.03 7.42 4.48
N LEU A 97 5.97 8.17 4.15
CA LEU A 97 6.03 9.16 3.08
C LEU A 97 7.06 10.25 3.37
N LYS A 98 7.21 10.62 4.65
CA LYS A 98 8.24 11.57 5.12
C LYS A 98 9.63 10.93 5.08
N ASP A 99 9.72 9.70 5.55
CA ASP A 99 10.98 8.96 5.73
C ASP A 99 11.58 8.40 4.45
N ILE A 100 10.77 8.22 3.41
CA ILE A 100 11.12 7.61 2.12
C ILE A 100 10.90 8.65 1.02
N PRO A 101 11.85 9.56 0.76
CA PRO A 101 11.68 10.67 -0.18
C PRO A 101 11.38 10.26 -1.63
N GLN A 102 11.77 9.04 -2.01
CA GLN A 102 11.49 8.48 -3.33
C GLN A 102 10.04 8.01 -3.51
N SER A 103 9.31 7.80 -2.41
CA SER A 103 7.91 7.39 -2.47
C SER A 103 7.04 8.51 -3.03
N PHE A 104 6.17 8.16 -3.98
CA PHE A 104 5.35 9.16 -4.69
C PHE A 104 3.99 9.41 -4.03
N GLY A 105 3.55 8.54 -3.14
CA GLY A 105 2.26 8.70 -2.48
C GLY A 105 2.09 7.74 -1.31
N ALA A 106 1.03 7.95 -0.56
CA ALA A 106 0.66 7.13 0.56
C ALA A 106 -0.85 6.93 0.67
N ILE A 107 -1.25 5.79 1.24
CA ILE A 107 -2.57 5.59 1.84
C ILE A 107 -2.40 5.50 3.36
N PHE A 108 -3.29 6.10 4.13
CA PHE A 108 -3.25 6.01 5.59
C PHE A 108 -4.64 6.23 6.21
N TRP A 109 -4.88 5.66 7.38
CA TRP A 109 -6.16 5.81 8.07
C TRP A 109 -6.12 6.99 9.05
N LYS A 110 -7.11 7.86 8.98
CA LYS A 110 -7.33 8.95 9.94
C LYS A 110 -8.79 8.94 10.37
N LYS A 111 -9.04 8.77 11.67
CA LYS A 111 -10.39 8.69 12.25
C LYS A 111 -11.28 7.65 11.55
N GLY A 112 -10.72 6.46 11.29
CA GLY A 112 -11.44 5.33 10.67
C GLY A 112 -11.67 5.46 9.16
N ARG A 113 -11.17 6.52 8.51
CA ARG A 113 -11.33 6.72 7.06
C ARG A 113 -9.98 6.60 6.35
N PRO A 114 -9.92 5.95 5.18
CA PRO A 114 -8.73 5.97 4.35
C PRO A 114 -8.53 7.39 3.80
N ASN A 115 -7.28 7.83 3.77
CA ASN A 115 -6.83 9.05 3.12
C ASN A 115 -5.74 8.65 2.14
N ILE A 116 -5.74 9.27 0.97
CA ILE A 116 -4.76 9.05 -0.08
C ILE A 116 -4.08 10.41 -0.29
N VAL A 117 -2.77 10.38 -0.45
CA VAL A 117 -1.98 11.55 -0.86
C VAL A 117 -0.99 11.12 -1.92
N ILE A 118 -0.84 11.94 -2.96
CA ILE A 118 0.13 11.73 -4.03
C ILE A 118 0.92 13.03 -4.17
N ILE A 119 2.23 12.95 -3.96
CA ILE A 119 3.12 14.10 -4.06
C ILE A 119 3.49 14.30 -5.54
N ALA A 120 2.83 15.25 -6.20
CA ALA A 120 2.93 15.44 -7.65
C ALA A 120 4.38 15.61 -8.15
N PRO A 121 5.25 16.40 -7.47
CA PRO A 121 6.66 16.49 -7.86
C PRO A 121 7.41 15.15 -7.81
N ARG A 122 7.08 14.26 -6.86
CA ARG A 122 7.72 12.95 -6.71
C ARG A 122 7.19 11.95 -7.73
N ALA A 123 5.89 11.96 -8.02
CA ALA A 123 5.33 11.17 -9.10
C ALA A 123 5.98 11.52 -10.45
N LYS A 124 6.12 12.83 -10.73
CA LYS A 124 6.80 13.32 -11.93
C LYS A 124 8.27 12.89 -11.99
N ALA A 125 9.01 12.98 -10.88
CA ALA A 125 10.40 12.53 -10.80
C ALA A 125 10.56 11.02 -11.08
N ASN A 126 9.56 10.22 -10.71
CA ASN A 126 9.50 8.77 -11.00
C ASN A 126 8.89 8.46 -12.38
N SER A 127 8.67 9.46 -13.24
CA SER A 127 8.00 9.30 -14.55
C SER A 127 6.62 8.65 -14.47
N ILE A 128 5.90 8.88 -13.37
CA ILE A 128 4.53 8.39 -13.17
C ILE A 128 3.56 9.43 -13.73
N LYS A 129 2.73 9.01 -14.68
CA LYS A 129 1.61 9.81 -15.18
C LYS A 129 0.38 9.51 -14.33
N ILE A 130 -0.36 10.55 -13.98
CA ILE A 130 -1.55 10.45 -13.12
C ILE A 130 -2.75 10.94 -13.92
N SER A 131 -3.83 10.16 -13.87
CA SER A 131 -5.13 10.52 -14.44
C SER A 131 -5.80 11.65 -13.66
N GLU A 132 -6.56 12.51 -14.35
CA GLU A 132 -7.37 13.59 -13.75
C GLU A 132 -8.34 13.09 -12.66
N LYS A 133 -8.69 11.80 -12.69
CA LYS A 133 -9.50 11.14 -11.64
C LYS A 133 -8.86 11.15 -10.25
N LEU A 134 -7.56 11.47 -10.16
CA LEU A 134 -6.82 11.54 -8.91
C LEU A 134 -6.42 12.96 -8.51
N ASP A 135 -6.91 14.00 -9.20
CA ASP A 135 -6.53 15.39 -8.96
C ASP A 135 -6.76 15.84 -7.50
N ASP A 136 -7.86 15.39 -6.89
CA ASP A 136 -8.21 15.70 -5.49
C ASP A 136 -7.24 15.09 -4.45
N TYR A 137 -6.37 14.17 -4.87
CA TYR A 137 -5.36 13.54 -4.01
C TYR A 137 -3.95 14.07 -4.27
N LEU A 138 -3.79 15.01 -5.21
CA LEU A 138 -2.49 15.61 -5.53
C LEU A 138 -2.12 16.69 -4.52
N GLU A 139 -0.88 16.61 -4.03
CA GLU A 139 -0.27 17.62 -3.18
C GLU A 139 1.12 18.03 -3.72
N GLU A 140 1.50 19.28 -3.51
CA GLU A 140 2.81 19.80 -3.91
C GLU A 140 3.94 19.37 -2.95
N LYS A 141 3.60 19.11 -1.69
CA LYS A 141 4.55 18.72 -0.65
C LYS A 141 3.86 18.03 0.51
N ILE A 142 4.66 17.39 1.34
CA ILE A 142 4.24 16.84 2.63
C ILE A 142 4.02 17.97 3.65
N TRP A 143 2.93 17.91 4.41
CA TRP A 143 2.61 18.80 5.53
C TRP A 143 2.85 18.17 6.91
#